data_AF-A0A2D6T8R5-F1
#
_entry.id   AF-A0A2D6T8R5-F1
#
_cell.length_a   1.000
_cell.length_b   1.000
_cell.length_c   1.000
_cell.angle_alpha   90.00
_cell.angle_beta   90.00
_cell.angle_gamma   90.00
#
_symmetry.space_group_name_H-M   'P 1'
#
loop_
_entity.id
_entity.type
_entity.pdbx_description
1 polymer ?
#
loop_
_entity_poly.entity_id
_entity_poly.type
_entity_poly.pdbx_seq_one_letter_code
_entity_poly.pdbx_strand_id
1 'polypeptide(L)' 'GWIDCRFAERRVEFSWEGLSDGDNASGRGWGAISEAGTLEGRLFIHNSDDSAYVAQRAF' A
#
# COMPACT_ATOMS: atom_id res chain seq x y z
N GLY A 1 -1.81 -3.88 -14.67
CA GLY A 1 -1.93 -4.40 -13.30
C GLY A 1 -3.28 -4.05 -12.72
N TRP A 2 -3.58 -4.54 -11.54
CA TRP A 2 -4.81 -4.26 -10.79
C TRP A 2 -4.50 -4.07 -9.30
N ILE A 3 -5.43 -3.46 -8.57
CA ILE A 3 -5.40 -3.36 -7.12
C ILE A 3 -6.79 -3.71 -6.57
N ASP A 4 -6.83 -4.62 -5.61
CA ASP A 4 -8.03 -4.93 -4.82
C ASP A 4 -7.90 -4.21 -3.47
N CYS A 5 -8.97 -3.54 -3.06
CA CYS A 5 -9.01 -2.74 -1.84
C CYS A 5 -10.19 -3.15 -0.97
N ARG A 6 -9.92 -3.32 0.32
CA ARG A 6 -10.94 -3.49 1.36
C ARG A 6 -10.88 -2.31 2.32
N PHE A 7 -12.00 -1.63 2.45
CA PHE A 7 -12.12 -0.44 3.27
C PHE A 7 -12.78 -0.78 4.62
N ALA A 8 -12.18 -0.27 5.69
CA ALA A 8 -12.77 -0.11 7.01
C ALA A 8 -12.67 1.37 7.40
N GLU A 9 -13.38 1.80 8.45
CA GLU A 9 -13.61 3.23 8.78
C GLU A 9 -12.43 4.16 8.49
N ARG A 10 -11.27 3.90 9.08
CA ARG A 10 -10.03 4.70 8.91
C ARG A 10 -8.87 3.88 8.37
N ARG A 11 -9.14 2.75 7.71
CA ARG A 11 -8.12 1.81 7.26
C ARG A 11 -8.47 1.25 5.88
N VAL A 12 -7.45 1.07 5.05
CA VAL A 12 -7.53 0.31 3.81
C VAL A 12 -6.55 -0.86 3.90
N GLU A 13 -7.00 -2.03 3.47
CA GLU A 13 -6.13 -3.17 3.17
C GLU A 13 -6.15 -3.39 1.66
N PHE A 14 -5.01 -3.71 1.07
CA PHE A 14 -4.91 -3.86 -0.37
C PHE A 14 -3.96 -4.98 -0.79
N SER A 15 -4.23 -5.53 -1.97
CA SER A 15 -3.31 -6.38 -2.73
C SER A 15 -3.25 -5.90 -4.17
N TRP A 16 -2.08 -6.01 -4.80
CA TRP A 16 -1.88 -5.51 -6.16
C TRP A 16 -1.03 -6.47 -6.99
N GLU A 17 -1.21 -6.39 -8.30
CA GLU A 17 -0.41 -7.08 -9.31
C GLU A 17 -0.03 -6.11 -10.43
N GLY A 18 1.17 -6.22 -10.96
CA GLY A 18 1.71 -5.35 -12.00
C GLY A 18 2.97 -5.92 -12.66
N LEU A 19 3.75 -5.03 -13.26
CA LEU A 19 5.03 -5.35 -13.89
C LEU A 19 6.11 -4.42 -13.33
N SER A 20 7.32 -4.93 -13.14
CA SER A 20 8.54 -4.19 -12.84
C SER A 20 9.61 -4.62 -13.85
N ASP A 21 10.07 -3.70 -14.71
CA ASP A 21 11.08 -3.97 -15.74
C ASP A 21 10.81 -5.19 -16.64
N GLY A 22 9.53 -5.48 -16.90
CA GLY A 22 9.09 -6.60 -17.73
C GLY A 22 8.76 -7.88 -16.94
N ASP A 23 9.15 -7.96 -15.66
CA ASP A 23 8.84 -9.08 -14.78
C ASP A 23 7.54 -8.85 -14.01
N ASN A 24 6.81 -9.92 -13.68
CA ASN A 24 5.64 -9.85 -12.82
C ASN A 24 6.03 -9.37 -11.41
N ALA A 25 5.37 -8.30 -10.96
CA ALA A 25 5.50 -7.79 -9.60
C ALA A 25 4.13 -7.85 -8.92
N SER A 26 4.12 -8.16 -7.63
CA SER A 26 2.91 -8.17 -6.83
C SER A 26 3.22 -7.83 -5.39
N GLY A 27 2.19 -7.48 -4.63
CA GLY A 27 2.36 -7.11 -3.24
C GLY A 27 1.05 -6.96 -2.51
N ARG A 28 1.18 -6.58 -1.25
CA ARG A 28 0.04 -6.28 -0.38
C ARG A 28 0.43 -5.23 0.64
N GLY A 29 -0.55 -4.64 1.26
CA GLY A 29 -0.32 -3.64 2.28
C GLY A 29 -1.57 -3.22 2.98
N TRP A 30 -1.39 -2.26 3.85
CA TRP A 30 -2.49 -1.56 4.50
C TRP A 30 -2.05 -0.14 4.83
N GLY A 31 -3.02 0.75 4.98
CA GLY A 31 -2.81 2.11 5.47
C GLY A 31 -3.93 2.52 6.41
N ALA A 32 -3.61 3.27 7.46
CA ALA A 32 -4.57 3.82 8.40
C ALA A 32 -4.34 5.32 8.61
N ILE A 33 -5.43 6.10 8.72
CA ILE A 33 -5.34 7.54 8.94
C ILE A 33 -4.99 7.81 10.41
N SER A 34 -3.81 8.35 10.65
CA SER A 34 -3.32 8.75 11.97
C SER A 34 -4.11 9.94 12.54
N GLU A 35 -3.92 10.25 13.82
CA GLU A 35 -4.50 11.45 14.45
C GLU A 35 -3.97 12.75 13.82
N ALA A 36 -2.73 12.72 13.29
CA ALA A 36 -2.11 13.84 12.60
C ALA A 36 -2.63 14.03 11.15
N GLY A 37 -3.53 13.16 10.67
CA GLY A 37 -4.07 13.21 9.31
C GLY A 37 -3.14 12.65 8.22
N THR A 38 -2.05 11.99 8.62
CA THR A 38 -1.19 11.21 7.71
C THR A 38 -1.77 9.81 7.51
N LEU A 39 -1.42 9.17 6.39
CA LEU A 39 -1.71 7.75 6.15
C LEU A 39 -0.45 6.94 6.49
N GLU A 40 -0.52 6.18 7.58
CA GLU A 40 0.58 5.32 8.03
C GLU A 40 0.27 3.87 7.70
N GLY A 41 1.27 3.10 7.29
CA GLY A 41 0.99 1.78 6.79
C GLY A 41 2.20 0.92 6.51
N ARG A 42 1.92 -0.22 5.87
CA ARG A 42 2.90 -1.20 5.41
C ARG A 42 2.73 -1.40 3.92
N LEU A 43 3.85 -1.38 3.20
CA LEU A 43 3.96 -1.80 1.81
C LEU A 43 4.87 -3.02 1.75
N PHE A 44 4.33 -4.14 1.31
CA PHE A 44 5.07 -5.38 1.11
C PHE A 44 5.08 -5.73 -0.38
N ILE A 45 6.27 -5.92 -0.93
CA ILE A 45 6.50 -6.35 -2.31
C ILE A 45 6.97 -7.81 -2.27
N HIS A 46 6.28 -8.70 -2.96
CA HIS A 46 6.70 -10.10 -3.02
C HIS A 46 8.10 -10.22 -3.63
N ASN A 47 9.00 -10.93 -2.94
CA ASN A 47 10.41 -11.11 -3.30
C ASN A 47 11.24 -9.81 -3.32
N SER A 48 10.81 -8.80 -2.57
CA SER A 48 11.53 -7.53 -2.41
C SER A 48 11.21 -6.95 -1.02
N ASP A 49 11.08 -5.64 -0.92
CA ASP A 49 11.03 -4.92 0.35
C ASP A 49 9.76 -5.17 1.16
N ASP A 50 9.92 -5.05 2.47
CA ASP A 50 8.87 -5.01 3.46
C ASP A 50 9.03 -3.75 4.32
N SER A 51 8.31 -2.70 3.96
CA SER A 51 8.58 -1.35 4.46
C SER A 51 7.35 -0.73 5.12
N ALA A 52 7.59 0.00 6.20
CA ALA A 52 6.63 0.96 6.71
C ALA A 52 6.62 2.21 5.80
N TYR A 53 5.48 2.87 5.67
CA TYR A 53 5.37 4.14 4.96
C TYR A 53 4.50 5.14 5.71
N VAL A 54 4.74 6.43 5.44
CA VAL A 54 3.87 7.54 5.80
C VAL A 54 3.58 8.33 4.53
N ALA A 55 2.30 8.59 4.26
CA ALA A 55 1.87 9.45 3.16
C ALA A 55 1.07 10.65 3.68
N GLN A 56 1.19 11.76 2.98
CA GLN A 56 0.45 12.98 3.26
C GLN A 56 -0.23 13.47 1.98
N ARG A 57 -1.34 14.19 2.11
CA ARG A 57 -2.01 14.80 0.96
C ARG A 57 -1.04 15.77 0.27
N ALA A 58 -0.77 15.56 -1.00
CA ALA A 58 0.00 16.50 -1.82
C ALA A 58 -0.80 17.80 -2.02
N PHE A 59 -0.09 18.91 -2.23
CA PHE A 59 -0.67 20.24 -2.44
C PHE A 59 -1.47 20.33 -3.74
#